data_AF-I1CP59-F1
#
_entry.id   AF-I1CP59-F1
#
_cell.length_a   1.000
_cell.length_b   1.000
_cell.length_c   1.000
_cell.angle_alpha   90.00
_cell.angle_beta   90.00
_cell.angle_gamma   90.00
#
_symmetry.space_group_name_H-M   'P 1'
#
loop_
_entity.id
_entity.type
_entity.pdbx_description
1 polymer ?
#
loop_
_entity_poly.entity_id
_entity_poly.type
_entity_poly.pdbx_seq_one_letter_code
_entity_poly.pdbx_strand_id
1 'polypeptide(L)'
;MGLFRPTFRQVAQSLTDIDLILVEEGFERLLLDYDRIFTALRIPACLWRRTGEIYKGNREFAELINVPFDKLRNGQLCIYEIMTEESTVNYWEVRE
;
A
#
# COMPACT_ATOMS: atom_id res chain seq x y z
N MET A 1 -2.18 9.75 18.41
CA MET A 1 -2.61 8.32 18.35
C MET A 1 -4.07 8.28 17.92
N GLY A 2 -4.33 8.14 16.61
CA GLY A 2 -5.69 8.14 16.08
C GLY A 2 -6.52 7.02 16.71
N LEU A 3 -7.73 7.32 17.14
CA LEU A 3 -8.65 6.34 17.70
C LEU A 3 -8.91 5.26 16.63
N PHE A 4 -8.39 4.05 16.85
CA PHE A 4 -8.85 2.87 16.14
C PHE A 4 -10.35 2.78 16.37
N ARG A 5 -11.13 2.95 15.30
CA ARG A 5 -12.60 2.92 15.38
C ARG A 5 -13.02 1.61 16.06
N PRO A 6 -13.78 1.65 17.17
CA PRO A 6 -14.13 0.45 17.93
C PRO A 6 -14.79 -0.63 17.06
N THR A 7 -15.53 -0.21 16.02
CA THR A 7 -16.11 -1.09 15.00
C THR A 7 -15.07 -1.90 14.23
N PHE A 8 -13.94 -1.31 13.84
CA PHE A 8 -12.87 -2.03 13.16
C PHE A 8 -12.26 -3.10 14.06
N ARG A 9 -12.05 -2.76 15.34
CA ARG A 9 -11.51 -3.71 16.32
C ARG A 9 -12.45 -4.89 16.55
N GLN A 10 -13.75 -4.63 16.62
CA GLN A 10 -14.76 -5.67 16.76
C GLN A 10 -14.79 -6.60 15.55
N VAL A 11 -14.72 -6.06 14.33
CA VAL A 11 -14.64 -6.84 13.10
C VAL A 11 -13.34 -7.66 13.06
N ALA A 12 -12.19 -7.05 13.36
CA ALA A 12 -10.92 -7.75 13.37
C ALA A 12 -10.89 -8.93 14.36
N GLN A 13 -11.58 -8.80 15.49
CA GLN A 13 -11.71 -9.87 16.49
C GLN A 13 -12.70 -10.98 16.10
N SER A 14 -13.59 -10.73 15.13
CA SER A 14 -14.58 -11.72 14.67
C SER A 14 -14.16 -12.49 13.42
N LEU A 15 -13.01 -12.15 12.82
CA LEU A 15 -12.51 -12.83 11.61
C LEU A 15 -12.07 -14.26 11.93
N THR A 16 -12.47 -15.20 11.08
CA THR A 16 -11.98 -16.58 11.12
C THR A 16 -10.69 -16.72 10.31
N ASP A 17 -9.96 -17.82 10.49
CA ASP A 17 -8.75 -18.12 9.70
C ASP A 17 -9.04 -18.15 8.19
N ILE A 18 -10.22 -18.65 7.80
CA ILE A 18 -10.65 -18.68 6.40
C ILE A 18 -10.85 -17.26 5.88
N ASP A 19 -11.44 -16.36 6.67
CA ASP A 19 -11.62 -14.96 6.27
C ASP A 19 -10.27 -14.28 6.03
N LEU A 20 -9.29 -14.54 6.90
CA LEU A 20 -7.93 -14.00 6.74
C LEU A 20 -7.27 -14.48 5.45
N ILE A 21 -7.39 -15.76 5.12
CA ILE A 21 -6.86 -16.32 3.86
C ILE A 21 -7.52 -15.68 2.65
N LEU A 22 -8.85 -15.54 2.66
CA LEU A 22 -9.60 -14.95 1.54
C LEU A 22 -9.24 -13.48 1.33
N VAL A 23 -8.99 -12.73 2.41
CA VAL A 23 -8.52 -11.34 2.32
C VAL A 23 -7.15 -11.27 1.64
N GLU A 24 -6.22 -12.14 2.00
CA GLU A 24 -4.89 -12.17 1.38
C GLU A 24 -4.94 -12.65 -0.09
N GLU A 25 -5.76 -13.66 -0.40
CA GLU A 25 -6.00 -14.07 -1.80
C GLU A 25 -6.57 -12.91 -2.64
N GLY A 26 -7.55 -12.19 -2.08
CA GLY A 26 -8.16 -11.03 -2.73
C GLY A 26 -7.15 -9.91 -2.99
N PHE A 27 -6.23 -9.68 -2.05
CA PHE A 27 -5.15 -8.73 -2.22
C PHE A 27 -4.19 -9.13 -3.35
N GLU A 28 -3.75 -10.39 -3.38
CA GLU A 28 -2.87 -10.89 -4.45
C GLU A 28 -3.55 -10.80 -5.84
N ARG A 29 -4.84 -11.14 -5.93
CA ARG A 29 -5.61 -10.96 -7.18
C ARG A 29 -5.64 -9.49 -7.61
N LEU A 30 -5.86 -8.57 -6.66
CA LEU A 30 -5.82 -7.14 -6.95
C LEU A 30 -4.44 -6.71 -7.47
N LEU A 31 -3.34 -7.19 -6.89
CA LEU A 31 -2.00 -6.90 -7.39
C LEU A 31 -1.82 -7.35 -8.85
N LEU A 32 -2.36 -8.51 -9.22
CA LEU A 32 -2.30 -9.02 -10.60
C LEU A 32 -3.12 -8.15 -11.57
N ASP A 33 -4.31 -7.71 -11.18
CA ASP A 33 -5.15 -6.86 -12.02
C ASP A 33 -4.47 -5.50 -12.32
N TYR A 34 -3.75 -4.95 -11.34
CA TYR A 34 -3.00 -3.71 -11.51
C TYR A 34 -1.74 -3.85 -12.39
N ASP A 35 -1.28 -5.06 -12.73
CA ASP A 35 -0.10 -5.26 -13.57
C ASP A 35 -0.25 -4.62 -14.96
N ARG A 36 -1.43 -4.80 -15.55
CA ARG A 36 -1.77 -4.21 -16.86
C ARG A 36 -1.82 -2.69 -16.80
N ILE A 37 -2.38 -2.15 -15.72
CA ILE A 37 -2.50 -0.69 -15.52
C ILE A 37 -1.10 -0.08 -15.41
N PHE A 38 -0.25 -0.65 -14.57
CA PHE A 38 1.12 -0.16 -14.35
C PHE A 38 1.98 -0.26 -15.61
N THR A 39 1.74 -1.26 -16.46
CA THR A 39 2.45 -1.43 -17.73
C THR A 39 1.93 -0.47 -18.81
N ALA A 40 0.62 -0.17 -18.81
CA ALA A 40 0.00 0.71 -19.79
C ALA A 40 0.26 2.19 -19.50
N LEU A 41 0.37 2.56 -18.23
CA LEU A 41 0.55 3.94 -17.80
C LEU A 41 2.03 4.30 -17.65
N ARG A 42 2.42 5.44 -18.23
CA ARG A 42 3.78 6.01 -18.14
C ARG A 42 3.95 7.04 -17.02
N ILE A 43 3.01 7.10 -16.08
CA ILE A 43 3.07 8.02 -14.95
C ILE A 43 3.71 7.30 -13.75
N PRO A 44 4.60 7.93 -12.98
CA PRO A 44 5.12 7.37 -11.74
C PRO A 44 3.98 6.96 -10.79
N ALA A 45 3.87 5.68 -10.48
CA ALA A 45 2.85 5.15 -9.58
C ALA A 45 3.38 4.00 -8.71
N CYS A 46 2.83 3.89 -7.51
CA CYS A 46 2.97 2.72 -6.65
C CYS A 46 1.68 2.45 -5.88
N LEU A 47 1.58 1.23 -5.36
CA LEU A 47 0.48 0.73 -4.55
C LEU A 47 1.07 0.21 -3.23
N TRP A 48 0.50 0.71 -2.13
CA TRP A 48 0.90 0.33 -0.78
C TRP A 48 -0.29 -0.08 0.06
N ARG A 49 -0.03 -0.94 1.06
CA ARG A 49 -1.03 -1.28 2.09
C ARG A 49 -1.17 -0.11 3.07
N ARG A 50 -2.22 -0.15 3.91
CA ARG A 50 -2.40 0.84 4.99
C ARG A 50 -1.21 0.89 5.97
N THR A 51 -0.43 -0.19 6.09
CA THR A 51 0.84 -0.24 6.84
C THR A 51 1.89 0.71 6.29
N GLY A 52 1.74 1.18 5.05
CA GLY A 52 2.70 2.02 4.32
C GLY A 52 3.64 1.20 3.43
N GLU A 53 3.70 -0.12 3.61
CA GLU A 53 4.52 -1.04 2.82
C GLU A 53 4.08 -1.05 1.35
N ILE A 54 5.03 -0.86 0.45
CA ILE A 54 4.82 -0.88 -1.00
C ILE A 54 4.86 -2.32 -1.51
N TYR A 55 3.82 -2.72 -2.24
CA TYR A 55 3.71 -4.07 -2.83
C TYR A 55 3.80 -4.08 -4.35
N LYS A 56 3.59 -2.92 -5.00
CA LYS A 56 3.78 -2.79 -6.45
C LYS A 56 4.17 -1.35 -6.81
N GLY A 57 5.16 -1.21 -7.70
CA GLY A 57 5.58 0.06 -8.31
C GLY A 57 5.75 -0.11 -9.81
N ASN A 58 5.82 0.98 -10.58
CA ASN A 58 6.34 0.95 -11.95
C ASN A 58 7.77 1.50 -12.04
N ARG A 59 8.41 1.35 -13.20
CA ARG A 59 9.80 1.77 -13.41
C ARG A 59 9.93 3.29 -13.27
N GLU A 60 8.95 4.01 -13.80
CA GLU A 60 8.87 5.46 -13.75
C GLU A 60 8.87 5.97 -12.31
N PHE A 61 8.20 5.28 -11.39
CA PHE A 61 8.26 5.60 -9.96
C PHE A 61 9.62 5.26 -9.35
N ALA A 62 10.19 4.10 -9.66
CA ALA A 62 11.51 3.70 -9.17
C ALA A 62 12.61 4.70 -9.57
N GLU A 63 12.56 5.17 -10.82
CA GLU A 63 13.45 6.18 -11.38
C GLU A 63 13.25 7.53 -10.69
N LEU A 64 12.00 7.96 -10.48
CA LEU A 64 11.67 9.23 -9.82
C LEU A 64 12.29 9.33 -8.42
N ILE A 65 12.25 8.24 -7.65
CA ILE A 65 12.72 8.22 -6.26
C ILE A 65 14.14 7.64 -6.12
N ASN A 66 14.77 7.31 -7.25
CA ASN A 66 16.12 6.78 -7.36
C ASN A 66 16.36 5.52 -6.49
N VAL A 67 15.45 4.53 -6.57
CA VAL A 67 15.62 3.23 -5.93
C VAL A 67 15.57 2.09 -6.94
N PRO A 68 16.20 0.93 -6.66
CA PRO A 68 16.03 -0.26 -7.51
C PRO A 68 14.57 -0.70 -7.57
N PHE A 69 14.09 -1.03 -8.77
CA PHE A 69 12.70 -1.47 -9.00
C PHE A 69 12.29 -2.65 -8.10
N ASP A 70 13.20 -3.58 -7.83
CA ASP A 70 12.96 -4.74 -6.97
C ASP A 70 12.60 -4.38 -5.51
N LYS A 71 12.90 -3.14 -5.06
CA LYS A 71 12.50 -2.64 -3.73
C LYS A 71 11.04 -2.19 -3.66
N LEU A 72 10.35 -2.04 -4.78
CA LEU A 72 8.95 -1.60 -4.85
C LEU A 72 7.95 -2.76 -4.84
N ARG A 73 8.35 -3.90 -4.28
CA ARG A 73 7.52 -5.09 -4.15
C ARG A 73 7.76 -5.76 -2.80
N ASN A 74 6.82 -6.61 -2.41
CA ASN A 74 6.92 -7.46 -1.22
C ASN A 74 7.18 -6.69 0.09
N GLY A 75 6.75 -5.44 0.19
CA GLY A 75 6.88 -4.63 1.40
C GLY A 75 8.31 -4.27 1.79
N GLN A 76 9.28 -4.30 0.86
CA GLN A 76 10.68 -3.98 1.16
C GLN A 76 10.95 -2.50 1.46
N LEU A 77 10.01 -1.62 1.11
CA LEU A 77 10.10 -0.19 1.29
C LEU A 77 8.72 0.35 1.68
N CYS A 78 8.69 1.31 2.58
CA CYS A 78 7.49 2.00 2.99
C CYS A 78 7.39 3.38 2.33
N ILE A 79 6.17 3.79 1.98
CA ILE A 79 5.92 5.06 1.29
C ILE A 79 6.34 6.28 2.11
N TYR A 80 6.22 6.21 3.44
CA TYR A 80 6.65 7.28 4.35
C TYR A 80 8.17 7.43 4.45
N GLU A 81 8.96 6.45 3.99
CA GLU A 81 10.43 6.59 3.91
C GLU A 81 10.86 7.45 2.72
N ILE A 82 9.95 7.64 1.75
CA ILE A 82 10.20 8.37 0.51
C ILE A 82 9.50 9.73 0.51
N MET A 83 8.33 9.81 1.13
CA MET A 83 7.56 11.05 1.23
C MET A 83 8.26 12.08 2.11
N THR A 84 8.05 13.37 1.83
CA THR A 84 8.41 14.42 2.77
C THR A 84 7.57 14.29 4.05
N GLU A 85 8.10 14.78 5.17
CA GLU A 85 7.39 14.76 6.45
C GLU A 85 6.02 15.44 6.33
N GLU A 86 5.97 16.62 5.71
CA GLU A 86 4.72 17.35 5.46
C GLU A 86 3.72 16.54 4.63
N SER A 87 4.18 15.85 3.58
CA SER A 87 3.32 15.01 2.74
C SER A 87 2.78 13.80 3.51
N THR A 88 3.61 13.22 4.37
CA THR A 88 3.24 12.08 5.22
C THR A 88 2.19 12.52 6.25
N VAL A 89 2.41 13.64 6.92
CA VAL A 89 1.43 14.19 7.87
C VAL A 89 0.12 14.48 7.16
N ASN A 90 0.14 15.17 6.02
CA ASN A 90 -1.08 15.52 5.29
C ASN A 90 -1.84 14.30 4.72
N TYR A 91 -1.14 13.21 4.37
CA TYR A 91 -1.81 12.00 3.88
C TYR A 91 -2.49 11.20 5.01
N TRP A 92 -1.88 11.15 6.20
CA TRP A 92 -2.41 10.39 7.34
C TRP A 92 -3.24 11.22 8.32
N GLU A 93 -3.19 12.54 8.26
CA GLU A 93 -4.13 13.41 8.96
C GLU A 93 -5.51 13.25 8.33
N VAL A 94 -6.36 12.52 9.06
CA VAL A 94 -7.79 12.51 8.81
C VAL A 94 -8.29 13.93 9.10
N ARG A 95 -8.44 14.75 8.05
CA ARG A 95 -9.22 16.00 8.17
C ARG A 95 -10.64 15.62 8.58
N GLU A 96 -11.02 16.00 9.80
CA GLU A 96 -12.40 16.00 10.27
C GLU A 96 -13.26 16.99 9.48
#